data_AF-M7SXM6-F1
#
_entry.id   AF-M7SXM6-F1
#
_cell.length_a   1.000
_cell.length_b   1.000
_cell.length_c   1.000
_cell.angle_alpha   90.00
_cell.angle_beta   90.00
_cell.angle_gamma   90.00
#
_symmetry.space_group_name_H-M   'P 1'
#
loop_
_entity.id
_entity.type
_entity.pdbx_description
1 polymer ?
#
loop_
_entity_poly.entity_id
_entity_poly.type
_entity_poly.pdbx_seq_one_letter_code
_entity_poly.pdbx_strand_id
1 'polypeptide(L)'
;MSSDVRWRREPVELPAYEYITLMQRWISGKIDDTNIFPTDSNGVSYSHNPAITTTPLSQLTNPGEMDWVGKRSGFPENFVEVCQTIFRQMFRVYAHLYWAHFIDPFYHLNLEKQLNSCFSHFVLTACALDMLKPQELEPMQPLIDLWAANGTFPPGSKAHEYANPRAGERLMQLANVA
;
A
#
# COMPACT_ATOMS: atom_id res chain seq x y z
N MET A 1 -31.39 -17.02 -22.43
CA MET A 1 -30.56 -18.02 -21.72
C MET A 1 -29.12 -17.52 -21.79
N SER A 2 -28.77 -16.51 -20.99
CA SER A 2 -28.15 -16.66 -19.66
C SER A 2 -26.89 -17.51 -19.69
N SER A 3 -25.74 -16.85 -19.81
CA SER A 3 -24.46 -17.37 -19.35
C SER A 3 -23.71 -16.22 -18.69
N ASP A 4 -24.19 -15.79 -17.53
CA ASP A 4 -23.37 -15.10 -16.53
C ASP A 4 -22.22 -16.04 -16.15
N VAL A 5 -21.10 -15.93 -16.87
CA VAL A 5 -19.84 -16.56 -16.47
C VAL A 5 -19.33 -15.76 -15.27
N ARG A 6 -19.87 -16.10 -14.10
CA ARG A 6 -19.35 -15.65 -12.81
C ARG A 6 -17.94 -16.24 -12.70
N TRP A 7 -16.92 -15.45 -13.02
CA TRP A 7 -15.52 -15.84 -12.90
C TRP A 7 -15.25 -16.37 -11.49
N ARG A 8 -15.24 -17.69 -11.32
CA ARG A 8 -14.87 -18.32 -10.06
C ARG A 8 -13.37 -18.07 -9.89
N ARG A 9 -13.02 -17.20 -8.94
CA ARG A 9 -11.64 -16.96 -8.54
C ARG A 9 -11.23 -18.12 -7.63
N GLU A 10 -10.90 -19.26 -8.24
CA GLU A 10 -10.31 -20.37 -7.51
C GLU A 10 -8.84 -20.03 -7.24
N PRO A 11 -8.32 -20.24 -6.01
CA PRO A 11 -6.90 -20.11 -5.74
C PRO A 11 -6.11 -21.06 -6.67
N VAL A 12 -5.21 -20.50 -7.46
CA VAL A 12 -4.31 -21.26 -8.33
C VAL A 12 -2.91 -21.17 -7.74
N GLU A 13 -2.29 -22.32 -7.51
CA GLU A 13 -0.88 -22.40 -7.14
C GLU A 13 -0.03 -22.00 -8.35
N LEU A 14 0.71 -20.90 -8.23
CA LEU A 14 1.57 -20.37 -9.28
C LEU A 14 3.00 -20.18 -8.75
N PRO A 15 4.03 -20.44 -9.57
CA PRO A 15 5.38 -20.08 -9.21
C PRO A 15 5.52 -18.56 -9.03
N ALA A 16 6.43 -18.15 -8.14
CA ALA A 16 6.53 -16.75 -7.73
C ALA A 16 6.81 -15.77 -8.89
N TYR A 17 7.65 -16.16 -9.86
CA TYR A 17 7.95 -15.30 -11.01
C TYR A 17 6.68 -15.01 -11.85
N GLU A 18 5.84 -16.03 -12.05
CA GLU A 18 4.60 -15.90 -12.82
C GLU A 18 3.58 -15.05 -12.07
N TYR A 19 3.44 -15.27 -10.76
CA TYR A 19 2.64 -14.43 -9.90
C TYR A 19 3.05 -12.95 -9.99
N ILE A 20 4.35 -12.65 -9.86
CA ILE A 20 4.86 -11.28 -9.92
C ILE A 20 4.59 -10.65 -11.29
N THR A 21 4.80 -11.39 -12.39
CA THR A 21 4.49 -10.89 -13.74
C THR A 21 3.01 -10.58 -13.92
N LEU A 22 2.12 -11.49 -13.50
CA LEU A 22 0.68 -11.29 -13.59
C LEU A 22 0.22 -10.11 -12.73
N MET A 23 0.80 -9.97 -11.54
CA MET A 23 0.54 -8.87 -10.62
C MET A 23 1.01 -7.53 -11.20
N GLN A 24 2.22 -7.45 -11.74
CA GLN A 24 2.73 -6.24 -12.41
C GLN A 24 1.81 -5.84 -13.57
N ARG A 25 1.45 -6.78 -14.44
CA ARG A 25 0.53 -6.52 -15.56
C ARG A 25 -0.83 -6.05 -15.07
N TRP A 26 -1.34 -6.64 -13.99
CA TRP A 26 -2.61 -6.24 -13.39
C TRP A 26 -2.55 -4.82 -12.81
N ILE A 27 -1.49 -4.49 -12.06
CA ILE A 27 -1.30 -3.13 -11.50
C ILE A 27 -1.17 -2.11 -12.63
N SER A 28 -0.31 -2.35 -13.63
CA SER A 28 -0.15 -1.45 -14.78
C SER A 28 -1.48 -1.23 -15.49
N GLY A 29 -2.23 -2.29 -15.77
CA GLY A 29 -3.55 -2.17 -16.36
C GLY A 29 -4.57 -1.40 -15.51
N LYS A 30 -4.36 -1.28 -14.19
CA LYS A 30 -5.18 -0.42 -13.32
C LYS A 30 -4.73 1.02 -13.32
N ILE A 31 -3.41 1.26 -13.31
CA ILE A 31 -2.83 2.61 -13.32
C ILE A 31 -3.09 3.31 -14.66
N ASP A 32 -3.04 2.57 -15.76
CA ASP A 32 -3.24 3.10 -17.12
C ASP A 32 -4.74 3.27 -17.48
N ASP A 33 -5.66 2.76 -16.65
CA ASP A 33 -7.10 2.88 -16.87
C ASP A 33 -7.60 4.26 -16.43
N THR A 34 -7.94 5.11 -17.41
CA THR A 34 -8.42 6.47 -17.18
C THR A 34 -9.76 6.53 -16.43
N ASN A 35 -10.51 5.42 -16.34
CA ASN A 35 -11.71 5.35 -15.52
C ASN A 35 -11.38 5.16 -14.02
N ILE A 36 -10.17 4.71 -13.70
CA ILE A 36 -9.70 4.50 -12.32
C ILE A 36 -8.79 5.64 -11.90
N PHE A 37 -7.87 6.05 -12.78
CA PHE A 37 -6.98 7.19 -12.60
C PHE A 37 -7.25 8.23 -13.70
N PRO A 38 -8.23 9.13 -13.50
CA PRO A 38 -8.53 10.18 -14.45
C PRO A 38 -7.31 11.07 -14.73
N THR A 39 -7.02 11.30 -16.02
CA THR A 39 -5.91 12.15 -16.47
C THR A 39 -6.36 13.42 -17.17
N ASP A 40 -7.66 13.56 -17.45
CA ASP A 40 -8.22 14.75 -18.09
C ASP A 40 -8.25 15.92 -17.09
N SER A 41 -7.45 16.95 -17.36
CA SER A 41 -7.38 18.17 -16.55
C SER A 41 -8.69 18.94 -16.48
N ASN A 42 -9.59 18.76 -17.45
CA ASN A 42 -10.89 19.43 -17.46
C ASN A 42 -11.85 18.90 -16.38
N GLY A 43 -11.63 17.67 -15.90
CA GLY A 43 -12.46 17.02 -14.88
C GLY A 43 -11.94 17.16 -13.44
N VAL A 44 -10.78 17.80 -13.24
CA VAL A 44 -10.10 17.83 -11.93
C VAL A 44 -10.61 19.01 -11.09
N SER A 45 -11.09 18.75 -9.88
CA SER A 45 -11.35 19.81 -8.91
C SER A 45 -10.07 20.31 -8.26
N TYR A 46 -10.00 21.63 -8.06
CA TYR A 46 -8.94 22.27 -7.29
C TYR A 46 -9.13 22.07 -5.78
N SER A 47 -8.01 22.06 -5.06
CA SER A 47 -7.99 22.10 -3.60
C SER A 47 -8.65 23.39 -3.11
N HIS A 48 -9.52 23.26 -2.10
CA HIS A 48 -10.18 24.41 -1.50
C HIS A 48 -9.15 25.19 -0.66
N ASN A 49 -8.92 26.47 -1.01
CA ASN A 49 -8.08 27.35 -0.22
C ASN A 49 -8.98 28.28 0.61
N PRO A 50 -9.04 28.12 1.95
CA PRO A 50 -9.90 28.94 2.81
C PRO A 50 -9.62 30.44 2.73
N ALA A 51 -8.44 30.85 2.27
CA ALA A 51 -8.07 32.26 2.09
C ALA A 51 -8.63 32.88 0.80
N ILE A 52 -9.07 32.07 -0.17
CA ILE A 52 -9.50 32.53 -1.51
C ILE A 52 -10.98 32.22 -1.73
N THR A 53 -11.46 31.08 -1.26
CA THR A 53 -12.84 30.62 -1.45
C THR A 53 -13.61 30.68 -0.13
N THR A 54 -14.62 31.55 -0.06
CA THR A 54 -15.48 31.73 1.13
C THR A 54 -16.62 30.70 1.21
N THR A 55 -16.92 30.01 0.11
CA THR A 55 -17.96 28.98 0.04
C THR A 55 -17.48 27.70 0.70
N PRO A 56 -18.04 27.26 1.85
CA PRO A 56 -17.61 26.04 2.52
C PRO A 56 -17.83 24.83 1.61
N LEU A 57 -16.89 23.86 1.66
CA LEU A 57 -16.91 22.66 0.82
C LEU A 57 -18.26 21.91 0.87
N SER A 58 -18.92 21.93 2.02
CA SER A 58 -20.23 21.33 2.28
C SER A 58 -21.39 21.94 1.47
N GLN A 59 -21.24 23.14 0.91
CA GLN A 59 -22.25 23.80 0.06
C GLN A 59 -22.10 23.47 -1.44
N LEU A 60 -20.99 22.84 -1.84
CA LEU A 60 -20.76 22.41 -3.23
C LEU A 60 -21.28 20.98 -3.49
N THR A 61 -21.66 20.26 -2.43
CA THR A 61 -22.23 18.92 -2.47
C THR A 61 -23.74 19.00 -2.27
N ASN A 62 -24.53 18.36 -3.14
CA ASN A 62 -25.98 18.35 -2.97
C ASN A 62 -26.36 17.59 -1.68
N PRO A 63 -27.32 18.11 -0.89
CA PRO A 63 -27.81 17.40 0.29
C PRO A 63 -28.38 16.03 -0.09
N GLY A 64 -27.79 14.95 0.44
CA GLY A 64 -28.20 13.57 0.19
C GLY A 64 -27.41 12.83 -0.90
N GLU A 65 -26.44 13.48 -1.53
CA GLU A 65 -25.54 12.81 -2.48
C GLU A 65 -24.45 12.04 -1.70
N MET A 66 -24.23 10.76 -2.02
CA MET A 66 -23.13 9.99 -1.44
C MET A 66 -21.79 10.65 -1.80
N ASP A 67 -21.00 10.96 -0.78
CA ASP A 67 -19.67 11.54 -0.95
C ASP A 67 -18.60 10.46 -0.76
N TRP A 68 -17.59 10.46 -1.64
CA TRP A 68 -16.46 9.53 -1.57
C TRP A 68 -15.16 10.24 -1.96
N VAL A 69 -14.05 9.65 -1.55
CA VAL A 69 -12.71 10.21 -1.80
C VAL A 69 -12.46 10.34 -3.30
N GLY A 70 -12.17 11.56 -3.75
CA GLY A 70 -11.82 11.84 -5.15
C GLY A 70 -13.02 12.08 -6.08
N LYS A 71 -14.27 11.99 -5.60
CA LYS A 71 -15.49 12.23 -6.39
C LYS A 71 -15.43 13.51 -7.23
N ARG A 72 -15.01 14.62 -6.60
CA ARG A 72 -14.90 15.95 -7.22
C ARG A 72 -13.88 16.03 -8.37
N SER A 73 -12.98 15.05 -8.47
CA SER A 73 -11.95 14.95 -9.50
C SER A 73 -12.18 13.76 -10.43
N GLY A 74 -13.40 13.19 -10.44
CA GLY A 74 -13.79 12.11 -11.35
C GLY A 74 -13.31 10.72 -10.95
N PHE A 75 -12.73 10.54 -9.76
CA PHE A 75 -12.35 9.20 -9.30
C PHE A 75 -13.59 8.35 -9.00
N PRO A 76 -13.57 7.04 -9.31
CA PRO A 76 -14.70 6.15 -9.07
C PRO A 76 -14.92 5.90 -7.57
N GLU A 77 -16.13 5.50 -7.19
CA GLU A 77 -16.51 5.24 -5.80
C GLU A 77 -15.61 4.19 -5.12
N ASN A 78 -15.19 3.18 -5.88
CA ASN A 78 -14.31 2.11 -5.40
C ASN A 78 -12.81 2.44 -5.49
N PHE A 79 -12.43 3.69 -5.79
CA PHE A 79 -11.04 4.07 -5.99
C PHE A 79 -10.13 3.68 -4.83
N VAL A 80 -10.53 3.99 -3.59
CA VAL A 80 -9.75 3.66 -2.38
C VAL A 80 -9.56 2.15 -2.24
N GLU A 81 -10.58 1.34 -2.53
CA GLU A 81 -10.49 -0.13 -2.47
C GLU A 81 -9.53 -0.69 -3.53
N VAL A 82 -9.52 -0.09 -4.72
CA VAL A 82 -8.57 -0.43 -5.78
C VAL A 82 -7.15 -0.10 -5.35
N CYS A 83 -6.89 1.10 -4.80
CA CYS A 83 -5.60 1.49 -4.25
C CYS A 83 -5.13 0.55 -3.14
N GLN A 84 -5.98 0.24 -2.16
CA GLN A 84 -5.68 -0.74 -1.11
C GLN A 84 -5.32 -2.10 -1.70
N THR A 85 -6.00 -2.52 -2.76
CA THR A 85 -5.69 -3.78 -3.45
C THR A 85 -4.31 -3.73 -4.12
N ILE A 86 -3.97 -2.64 -4.79
CA ILE A 86 -2.64 -2.41 -5.37
C ILE A 86 -1.56 -2.51 -4.28
N PHE A 87 -1.71 -1.79 -3.17
CA PHE A 87 -0.77 -1.82 -2.05
C PHE A 87 -0.63 -3.23 -1.43
N ARG A 88 -1.74 -3.95 -1.20
CA ARG A 88 -1.70 -5.35 -0.76
C ARG A 88 -0.87 -6.24 -1.68
N GLN A 89 -1.05 -6.11 -2.98
CA GLN A 89 -0.33 -6.93 -3.96
C GLN A 89 1.17 -6.59 -3.98
N MET A 90 1.52 -5.30 -3.91
CA MET A 90 2.91 -4.86 -3.80
C MET A 90 3.57 -5.34 -2.50
N PHE A 91 2.87 -5.28 -1.37
CA PHE A 91 3.36 -5.78 -0.08
C PHE A 91 3.73 -7.26 -0.15
N ARG A 92 2.90 -8.09 -0.80
CA ARG A 92 3.20 -9.53 -0.98
C ARG A 92 4.49 -9.77 -1.74
N VAL A 93 4.81 -8.93 -2.73
CA VAL A 93 6.09 -9.01 -3.43
C VAL A 93 7.24 -8.65 -2.50
N TYR A 94 7.15 -7.54 -1.76
CA TYR A 94 8.19 -7.22 -0.78
C TYR A 94 8.41 -8.36 0.20
N ALA A 95 7.33 -8.90 0.79
CA ALA A 95 7.42 -10.03 1.71
C ALA A 95 8.15 -11.21 1.05
N HIS A 96 7.78 -11.58 -0.18
CA HIS A 96 8.46 -12.64 -0.91
C HIS A 96 9.95 -12.34 -1.14
N LEU A 97 10.32 -11.10 -1.50
CA LEU A 97 11.72 -10.72 -1.68
C LEU A 97 12.53 -10.88 -0.39
N TYR A 98 11.98 -10.49 0.77
CA TYR A 98 12.66 -10.68 2.05
C TYR A 98 12.76 -12.15 2.47
N TRP A 99 11.69 -12.93 2.29
CA TRP A 99 11.65 -14.31 2.74
C TRP A 99 12.44 -15.28 1.86
N ALA A 100 12.42 -15.08 0.53
CA ALA A 100 13.00 -16.02 -0.42
C ALA A 100 14.27 -15.53 -1.12
N HIS A 101 14.48 -14.21 -1.21
CA HIS A 101 15.53 -13.63 -2.06
C HIS A 101 16.46 -12.64 -1.37
N PHE A 102 16.34 -12.46 -0.04
CA PHE A 102 17.14 -11.46 0.66
C PHE A 102 18.64 -11.73 0.55
N ILE A 103 19.07 -12.98 0.73
CA ILE A 103 20.48 -13.37 0.60
C ILE A 103 20.88 -13.38 -0.88
N ASP A 104 20.20 -14.22 -1.67
CA ASP A 104 20.38 -14.34 -3.11
C ASP A 104 19.21 -13.72 -3.88
N PRO A 105 19.39 -12.63 -4.65
CA PRO A 105 20.66 -11.97 -4.97
C PRO A 105 20.96 -10.71 -4.15
N PHE A 106 20.01 -10.21 -3.34
CA PHE A 106 20.07 -8.82 -2.85
C PHE A 106 21.27 -8.54 -1.94
N TYR A 107 21.54 -9.42 -0.99
CA TYR A 107 22.69 -9.27 -0.09
C TYR A 107 24.01 -9.40 -0.86
N HIS A 108 24.14 -10.40 -1.73
CA HIS A 108 25.36 -10.61 -2.52
C HIS A 108 25.64 -9.48 -3.53
N LEU A 109 24.60 -8.80 -4.00
CA LEU A 109 24.73 -7.63 -4.85
C LEU A 109 24.87 -6.31 -4.07
N ASN A 110 24.90 -6.34 -2.73
CA ASN A 110 24.90 -5.16 -1.85
C ASN A 110 23.71 -4.21 -2.11
N LEU A 111 22.53 -4.77 -2.34
CA LEU A 111 21.27 -4.06 -2.60
C LEU A 111 20.31 -4.07 -1.40
N GLU A 112 20.71 -4.67 -0.28
CA GLU A 112 19.90 -4.82 0.92
C GLU A 112 19.50 -3.46 1.52
N LYS A 113 20.38 -2.46 1.44
CA LYS A 113 20.10 -1.11 1.94
C LYS A 113 19.02 -0.40 1.11
N GLN A 114 19.08 -0.56 -0.21
CA GLN A 114 18.09 -0.01 -1.14
C GLN A 114 16.74 -0.70 -0.94
N LEU A 115 16.74 -2.02 -0.77
CA LEU A 115 15.53 -2.78 -0.45
C LEU A 115 14.91 -2.33 0.88
N ASN A 116 15.72 -2.16 1.93
CA ASN A 116 15.28 -1.65 3.24
C ASN A 116 14.71 -0.24 3.16
N SER A 117 15.41 0.68 2.49
CA SER A 117 14.96 2.06 2.33
C SER A 117 13.64 2.14 1.55
N CYS A 118 13.54 1.42 0.44
CA CYS A 118 12.34 1.39 -0.37
C CYS A 118 11.15 0.78 0.38
N PHE A 119 11.37 -0.35 1.08
CA PHE A 119 10.30 -1.03 1.79
C PHE A 119 9.84 -0.28 3.05
N SER A 120 10.75 0.30 3.82
CA SER A 120 10.38 1.12 5.00
C SER A 120 9.53 2.33 4.59
N HIS A 121 9.91 3.04 3.51
CA HIS A 121 9.12 4.14 2.97
C HIS A 121 7.74 3.66 2.47
N PHE A 122 7.70 2.51 1.79
CA PHE A 122 6.45 1.90 1.35
C PHE A 122 5.51 1.61 2.53
N VAL A 123 5.99 0.96 3.59
CA VAL A 123 5.20 0.64 4.79
C VAL A 123 4.72 1.91 5.49
N LEU A 124 5.59 2.90 5.67
CA LEU A 124 5.23 4.19 6.28
C LEU A 124 4.10 4.88 5.50
N THR A 125 4.24 4.96 4.18
CA THR A 125 3.24 5.57 3.29
C THR A 125 1.94 4.79 3.32
N ALA A 126 2.02 3.47 3.22
CA ALA A 126 0.87 2.59 3.18
C ALA A 126 0.05 2.66 4.48
N CYS A 127 0.71 2.73 5.63
CA CYS A 127 0.03 2.87 6.92
C CYS A 127 -0.54 4.29 7.08
N ALA A 128 0.23 5.33 6.73
CA ALA A 128 -0.20 6.72 6.88
C ALA A 128 -1.50 7.03 6.10
N LEU A 129 -1.64 6.44 4.91
CA LEU A 129 -2.79 6.62 4.02
C LEU A 129 -3.89 5.55 4.20
N ASP A 130 -3.79 4.67 5.21
CA ASP A 130 -4.73 3.55 5.42
C ASP A 130 -4.88 2.62 4.20
N MET A 131 -3.77 2.43 3.46
CA MET A 131 -3.69 1.51 2.33
C MET A 131 -3.44 0.06 2.76
N LEU A 132 -2.80 -0.13 3.92
CA LEU A 132 -2.59 -1.43 4.54
C LEU A 132 -3.08 -1.43 5.99
N LYS A 133 -3.79 -2.49 6.37
CA LYS A 133 -4.31 -2.74 7.72
C LYS A 133 -3.33 -3.62 8.51
N PRO A 134 -3.39 -3.61 9.86
CA PRO A 134 -2.48 -4.39 10.70
C PRO A 134 -2.44 -5.89 10.37
N GLN A 135 -3.59 -6.48 10.04
CA GLN A 135 -3.67 -7.91 9.71
C GLN A 135 -2.93 -8.27 8.41
N GLU A 136 -2.79 -7.31 7.49
CA GLU A 136 -2.09 -7.52 6.23
C GLU A 136 -0.57 -7.44 6.40
N LEU A 137 -0.11 -6.76 7.45
CA LEU A 137 1.32 -6.56 7.77
C LEU A 137 1.94 -7.74 8.53
N GLU A 138 1.12 -8.64 9.07
CA GLU A 138 1.52 -9.79 9.89
C GLU A 138 2.72 -10.58 9.31
N PRO A 139 2.80 -10.89 7.99
CA PRO A 139 3.92 -11.64 7.43
C PRO A 139 5.29 -10.96 7.58
N MET A 140 5.31 -9.65 7.83
CA MET A 140 6.53 -8.85 8.00
C MET A 140 6.62 -8.22 9.39
N GLN A 141 5.78 -8.66 10.35
CA GLN A 141 5.73 -8.12 11.70
C GLN A 141 7.11 -8.10 12.39
N PRO A 142 7.97 -9.15 12.30
CA PRO A 142 9.29 -9.11 12.94
C PRO A 142 10.18 -7.96 12.45
N LEU A 143 10.11 -7.64 11.15
CA LEU A 143 10.89 -6.54 10.57
C LEU A 143 10.30 -5.17 10.95
N ILE A 144 8.97 -5.06 10.99
CA ILE A 144 8.26 -3.85 11.43
C ILE A 144 8.57 -3.54 12.90
N ASP A 145 8.53 -4.56 13.77
CA ASP A 145 8.87 -4.45 15.18
C ASP A 145 10.33 -4.00 15.37
N LEU A 146 11.25 -4.61 14.61
CA LEU A 146 12.66 -4.24 14.60
C LEU A 146 12.87 -2.77 14.17
N TRP A 147 12.16 -2.32 13.13
CA TRP A 147 12.24 -0.95 12.63
C TRP A 147 11.61 0.08 13.56
N ALA A 148 10.60 -0.29 14.34
CA ALA A 148 10.10 0.55 15.42
C ALA A 148 11.13 0.67 16.55
N ALA A 149 11.72 -0.45 16.97
CA ALA A 149 12.70 -0.48 18.07
C ALA A 149 14.01 0.25 17.75
N ASN A 150 14.50 0.16 16.50
CA ASN A 150 15.76 0.79 16.10
C ASN A 150 15.60 2.27 15.65
N GLY A 151 14.38 2.81 15.70
CA GLY A 151 14.08 4.19 15.34
C GLY A 151 13.92 4.48 13.84
N THR A 152 13.90 3.45 12.98
CA THR A 152 13.59 3.62 11.55
C THR A 152 12.16 4.11 11.35
N PHE A 153 11.21 3.58 12.13
CA PHE A 153 9.86 4.10 12.17
C PHE A 153 9.72 5.13 13.29
N PRO A 154 9.39 6.40 12.98
CA PRO A 154 9.32 7.44 13.99
C PRO A 154 8.15 7.19 14.96
N PRO A 155 8.32 7.48 16.26
CA PRO A 155 7.23 7.46 17.22
C PRO A 155 6.07 8.35 16.79
N GLY A 156 4.84 7.85 16.92
CA GLY A 156 3.62 8.55 16.48
C GLY A 156 3.26 8.35 15.00
N SER A 157 4.06 7.60 14.24
CA SER A 157 3.60 7.10 12.93
C SER A 157 2.67 5.90 13.10
N LYS A 158 1.67 5.76 12.22
CA LYS A 158 0.77 4.60 12.22
C LYS A 158 1.52 3.26 12.12
N ALA A 159 2.60 3.21 11.35
CA ALA A 159 3.44 2.01 11.25
C ALA A 159 4.08 1.63 12.60
N HIS A 160 4.51 2.61 13.40
CA HIS A 160 5.01 2.39 14.75
C HIS A 160 3.89 1.96 15.71
N GLU A 161 2.67 2.47 15.56
CA GLU A 161 1.51 2.05 16.37
C GLU A 161 1.10 0.59 16.12
N TYR A 162 1.31 0.09 14.90
CA TYR A 162 1.06 -1.30 14.54
C TYR A 162 2.20 -2.25 14.95
N ALA A 163 3.33 -1.70 15.40
CA ALA A 163 4.49 -2.47 15.82
C ALA A 163 4.41 -2.86 17.30
N ASN A 164 5.18 -3.87 17.68
CA ASN A 164 5.50 -4.22 19.05
C ASN A 164 6.99 -3.91 19.35
N PRO A 165 7.33 -2.71 19.84
CA PRO A 165 8.72 -2.31 20.08
C PRO A 165 9.48 -3.24 21.02
N ARG A 166 8.81 -3.86 22.00
CA ARG A 166 9.44 -4.81 22.92
C ARG A 166 9.90 -6.09 22.22
N ALA A 167 9.14 -6.54 21.23
CA ALA A 167 9.55 -7.68 20.39
C ALA A 167 10.76 -7.29 19.52
N GLY A 168 10.75 -6.07 18.97
CA GLY A 168 11.88 -5.51 18.22
C GLY A 168 13.15 -5.39 19.04
N GLU A 169 13.08 -4.85 20.26
CA GLU A 169 14.21 -4.77 21.19
C GLU A 169 14.82 -6.14 21.48
N ARG A 170 13.98 -7.16 21.66
CA ARG A 170 14.43 -8.54 21.86
C ARG A 170 15.15 -9.09 20.62
N LEU A 171 14.66 -8.81 19.41
CA LEU A 171 15.32 -9.20 18.17
C LEU A 171 16.70 -8.54 18.03
N MET A 172 16.82 -7.26 18.39
CA MET A 172 18.11 -6.55 18.41
C MET A 172 19.09 -7.17 19.40
N GLN A 173 18.63 -7.53 20.60
CA GLN A 173 19.47 -8.20 21.59
C GLN A 173 20.00 -9.54 21.06
N LEU A 174 19.17 -10.33 20.39
CA LEU A 174 19.60 -11.61 19.80
C LEU A 174 20.63 -11.41 18.69
N ALA A 175 20.46 -10.37 17.85
CA ALA A 175 21.40 -10.06 16.78
C ALA A 175 22.77 -9.61 17.29
N ASN A 176 22.83 -8.92 18.43
CA ASN A 176 24.09 -8.49 19.06
C ASN A 176 24.81 -9.59 19.87
N VAL A 177 24.16 -10.74 20.08
CA VAL A 177 24.71 -11.89 20.82
C VAL A 177 25.30 -12.96 19.88
N ALA A 178 25.11 -12.81 18.57
CA ALA A 178 25.63 -13.69 17.53
C ALA A 178 26.98 -13.23 16.96
#